data_AF-A0A967S6X2-F1
#
_entry.id   AF-A0A967S6X2-F1
#
_cell.length_a   1.000
_cell.length_b   1.000
_cell.length_c   1.000
_cell.angle_alpha   90.00
_cell.angle_beta   90.00
_cell.angle_gamma   90.00
#
_symmetry.space_group_name_H-M   'P 1'
#
loop_
_entity.id
_entity.type
_entity.pdbx_description
1 polymer ?
#
loop_
_entity_poly.entity_id
_entity_poly.type
_entity_poly.pdbx_seq_one_letter_code
_entity_poly.pdbx_strand_id
1 'polypeptide(L)'
;AARSLLEWAARASTTGASAMAKLFCSEMAMAVTTEAVQIFGGYGYMRDYPVEKLMRDAKATEIYEGTNEIQRVVIARELYNDGS
;
A
#
# COMPACT_ATOMS: atom_id res chain seq x y z
N ALA A 1 13.70 -5.45 4.99
CA ALA A 1 13.23 -4.60 3.87
C ALA A 1 12.23 -3.55 4.36
N ALA A 2 11.06 -3.92 4.90
CA ALA A 2 10.06 -2.94 5.38
C ALA A 2 10.58 -2.05 6.54
N ARG A 3 11.37 -2.63 7.46
CA ARG A 3 11.91 -1.91 8.63
C ARG A 3 12.90 -0.81 8.26
N SER A 4 13.79 -1.06 7.31
CA SER A 4 14.75 -0.07 6.81
C SER A 4 14.06 1.07 6.03
N LEU A 5 12.92 0.80 5.39
CA LEU A 5 12.09 1.82 4.74
C LEU A 5 11.38 2.72 5.77
N LEU A 6 10.86 2.14 6.85
CA LEU A 6 10.27 2.90 7.96
C LEU A 6 11.31 3.77 8.69
N GLU A 7 12.50 3.23 8.91
CA GLU A 7 13.60 3.99 9.53
C GLU A 7 14.06 5.17 8.65
N TRP A 8 13.98 5.04 7.33
CA TRP A 8 14.27 6.14 6.41
C TRP A 8 13.10 7.14 6.33
N ALA A 9 11.84 6.67 6.36
CA ALA A 9 10.66 7.53 6.46
C ALA A 9 10.69 8.42 7.71
N ALA A 10 11.25 7.95 8.81
CA ALA A 10 11.44 8.77 10.01
C ALA A 10 12.49 9.89 9.84
N ARG A 11 13.34 9.84 8.81
CA ARG A 11 14.39 10.83 8.51
C ARG A 11 14.09 11.69 7.28
N ALA A 12 13.26 11.19 6.36
CA ALA A 12 12.91 11.86 5.12
C ALA A 12 11.97 13.07 5.34
N SER A 13 11.99 13.99 4.38
CA SER A 13 10.98 15.05 4.24
C SER A 13 9.55 14.50 4.46
N THR A 14 8.68 15.27 5.11
CA THR A 14 7.31 14.86 5.46
C THR A 14 6.54 14.29 4.25
N THR A 15 6.84 14.80 3.06
CA THR A 15 6.25 14.33 1.78
C THR A 15 6.71 12.92 1.41
N GLY A 16 8.03 12.63 1.46
CA GLY A 16 8.58 11.31 1.17
C GLY A 16 8.14 10.26 2.19
N ALA A 17 8.14 10.63 3.48
CA ALA A 17 7.65 9.79 4.57
C ALA A 17 6.17 9.40 4.39
N SER A 18 5.32 10.38 4.06
CA SER A 18 3.89 10.16 3.81
C SER A 18 3.64 9.26 2.60
N ALA A 19 4.37 9.49 1.50
CA ALA A 19 4.25 8.69 0.28
C ALA A 19 4.60 7.22 0.51
N MET A 20 5.68 6.96 1.26
CA MET A 20 6.08 5.60 1.65
C MET A 20 5.08 4.92 2.57
N ALA A 21 4.59 5.63 3.58
CA ALA A 21 3.60 5.07 4.51
C ALA A 21 2.33 4.66 3.77
N LYS A 22 1.84 5.51 2.86
CA LYS A 22 0.68 5.20 2.02
C LYS A 22 0.93 3.97 1.17
N LEU A 23 2.04 3.94 0.42
CA LEU A 23 2.40 2.83 -0.46
C LEU A 23 2.44 1.49 0.31
N PHE A 24 3.13 1.48 1.45
CA PHE A 24 3.27 0.29 2.27
C PHE A 24 1.94 -0.21 2.81
N CYS A 25 1.11 0.67 3.36
CA CYS A 25 -0.20 0.30 3.90
C CYS A 25 -1.13 -0.26 2.82
N SER A 26 -1.19 0.36 1.64
CA SER A 26 -2.05 -0.10 0.54
C SER A 26 -1.62 -1.46 -0.01
N GLU A 27 -0.32 -1.67 -0.23
CA GLU A 27 0.21 -2.96 -0.71
C GLU A 27 -0.03 -4.09 0.31
N MET A 28 0.20 -3.81 1.60
CA MET A 28 -0.06 -4.78 2.66
C MET A 28 -1.55 -5.11 2.79
N ALA A 29 -2.44 -4.12 2.68
CA ALA A 29 -3.88 -4.33 2.72
C ALA A 29 -4.35 -5.23 1.55
N MET A 30 -3.82 -5.02 0.34
CA MET A 30 -4.12 -5.90 -0.79
C MET A 30 -3.58 -7.32 -0.61
N ALA A 31 -2.37 -7.47 -0.10
CA ALA A 31 -1.79 -8.79 0.14
C ALA A 31 -2.64 -9.61 1.12
N VAL A 32 -2.98 -9.03 2.28
CA VAL A 32 -3.76 -9.69 3.32
C VAL A 32 -5.18 -10.03 2.85
N THR A 33 -5.85 -9.09 2.17
CA THR A 33 -7.23 -9.32 1.69
C THR A 33 -7.28 -10.36 0.57
N THR A 34 -6.26 -10.43 -0.28
CA THR A 34 -6.15 -11.46 -1.31
C THR A 34 -5.92 -12.84 -0.70
N GLU A 35 -5.05 -12.94 0.31
CA GLU A 35 -4.85 -14.18 1.05
C GLU A 35 -6.12 -14.62 1.79
N ALA A 36 -6.85 -13.67 2.39
CA ALA A 36 -8.14 -13.95 3.01
C ALA A 36 -9.16 -14.52 2.01
N VAL A 37 -9.27 -13.96 0.81
CA VAL A 37 -10.13 -14.54 -0.26
C VAL A 37 -9.68 -15.96 -0.59
N GLN A 38 -8.37 -16.19 -0.73
CA GLN A 38 -7.82 -17.50 -1.06
C GLN A 38 -8.12 -18.56 0.02
N ILE A 39 -8.05 -18.19 1.30
CA ILE A 39 -8.37 -19.08 2.43
C ILE A 39 -9.87 -19.44 2.43
N PHE A 40 -10.74 -18.49 2.12
CA PHE A 40 -12.19 -18.71 2.09
C PHE A 40 -12.67 -19.44 0.82
N GLY A 41 -11.80 -19.58 -0.19
CA GLY A 41 -12.11 -20.25 -1.45
C GLY A 41 -13.30 -19.61 -2.17
N GLY A 42 -14.24 -20.43 -2.68
CA GLY A 42 -15.43 -19.92 -3.38
C GLY A 42 -16.31 -18.99 -2.53
N TYR A 43 -16.33 -19.19 -1.21
CA TYR A 43 -17.05 -18.32 -0.28
C TYR A 43 -16.38 -16.95 -0.11
N GLY A 44 -15.09 -16.83 -0.40
CA GLY A 44 -14.35 -15.57 -0.37
C GLY A 44 -14.78 -14.58 -1.46
N TYR A 45 -15.51 -15.04 -2.48
CA TYR A 45 -16.11 -14.22 -3.54
C TYR A 45 -17.62 -13.99 -3.35
N MET A 46 -18.23 -14.70 -2.40
CA MET A 46 -19.65 -14.59 -2.10
C MET A 46 -19.89 -13.41 -1.15
N ARG A 47 -21.08 -12.79 -1.23
CA ARG A 47 -21.45 -11.67 -0.35
C ARG A 47 -21.85 -12.10 1.06
N ASP A 48 -21.75 -13.39 1.36
CA ASP A 48 -22.11 -13.98 2.65
C ASP A 48 -21.07 -13.62 3.73
N TYR A 49 -19.81 -13.40 3.32
CA TYR A 49 -18.73 -12.94 4.19
C TYR A 49 -18.13 -11.66 3.62
N PRO A 50 -17.71 -10.68 4.45
CA PRO A 50 -17.27 -9.36 3.98
C PRO A 50 -15.88 -9.33 3.30
N VAL A 51 -15.30 -10.50 3.03
CA VAL A 51 -13.91 -10.66 2.55
C VAL A 51 -13.73 -10.09 1.12
N GLU A 52 -14.72 -10.32 0.27
CA GLU A 52 -14.82 -9.82 -1.10
C GLU A 52 -14.89 -8.29 -1.17
N LYS A 53 -15.55 -7.66 -0.20
CA LYS A 53 -15.73 -6.22 -0.06
C LYS A 53 -14.44 -5.63 0.45
N LEU A 54 -13.82 -6.23 1.47
CA LEU A 54 -12.52 -5.80 1.97
C LEU A 54 -11.44 -5.86 0.89
N MET A 55 -11.43 -6.89 0.03
CA MET A 55 -10.51 -6.95 -1.11
C MET A 55 -10.76 -5.83 -2.13
N ARG A 56 -12.02 -5.53 -2.44
CA ARG A 56 -12.36 -4.41 -3.35
C ARG A 56 -11.98 -3.06 -2.76
N ASP A 57 -12.25 -2.85 -1.48
CA ASP A 57 -11.93 -1.62 -0.78
C ASP A 57 -10.40 -1.45 -0.67
N ALA A 58 -9.65 -2.54 -0.44
CA ALA A 58 -8.19 -2.53 -0.48
C ALA A 58 -7.66 -2.13 -1.87
N LYS A 59 -8.26 -2.65 -2.96
CA LYS A 59 -7.85 -2.26 -4.33
C LYS A 59 -8.12 -0.78 -4.61
N ALA A 60 -9.20 -0.23 -4.08
CA ALA A 60 -9.50 1.20 -4.17
C ALA A 60 -8.37 2.05 -3.56
N THR A 61 -7.77 1.63 -2.43
CA THR A 61 -6.67 2.36 -1.79
C THR A 61 -5.39 2.46 -2.64
N GLU A 62 -5.21 1.59 -3.64
CA GLU A 62 -4.10 1.65 -4.58
C GLU A 62 -4.32 2.66 -5.72
N ILE A 63 -5.55 3.13 -5.90
CA ILE A 63 -5.97 3.97 -7.03
C ILE A 63 -6.27 5.40 -6.56
N TYR A 64 -7.01 5.53 -5.46
CA TYR A 64 -7.43 6.83 -4.95
C TYR A 64 -6.27 7.61 -4.32
N GLU A 65 -6.39 8.95 -4.27
CA GLU A 65 -5.43 9.86 -3.62
C GLU A 65 -3.99 9.78 -4.22
N GLY A 66 -3.85 9.29 -5.46
CA GLY A 66 -2.58 9.03 -6.14
C GLY A 66 -2.17 7.56 -6.08
N THR A 67 -1.97 6.95 -7.25
CA THR A 67 -1.74 5.51 -7.36
C THR A 67 -0.44 5.06 -6.70
N ASN A 68 -0.32 3.77 -6.38
CA ASN A 68 0.92 3.21 -5.85
C ASN A 68 2.14 3.53 -6.73
N GLU A 69 1.99 3.54 -8.05
CA GLU A 69 3.04 3.91 -9.01
C GLU A 69 3.43 5.39 -8.87
N ILE A 70 2.45 6.28 -8.70
CA ILE A 70 2.72 7.72 -8.48
C ILE A 70 3.44 7.93 -7.15
N GLN A 71 3.06 7.21 -6.09
CA GLN A 71 3.76 7.28 -4.81
C GLN A 71 5.23 6.82 -4.96
N ARG A 72 5.50 5.75 -5.72
CA ARG A 72 6.87 5.32 -6.03
C ARG A 72 7.67 6.41 -6.76
N VAL A 73 7.07 7.13 -7.71
CA VAL A 73 7.73 8.23 -8.43
C VAL A 73 8.07 9.38 -7.48
N VAL A 74 7.15 9.75 -6.58
CA VAL A 74 7.39 10.78 -5.56
C VAL A 74 8.54 10.38 -4.64
N ILE A 75 8.54 9.13 -4.16
CA ILE A 75 9.63 8.59 -3.33
C ILE A 75 10.97 8.62 -4.08
N ALA A 76 10.99 8.21 -5.34
CA ALA A 76 12.20 8.23 -6.17
C ALA A 76 12.75 9.65 -6.37
N ARG A 77 11.86 10.64 -6.52
CA ARG A 77 12.25 12.06 -6.63
C ARG A 77 12.85 12.59 -5.33
N GLU A 78 12.24 12.27 -4.19
CA GLU A 78 12.77 12.69 -2.89
C GLU A 78 14.14 12.04 -2.62
N LEU A 79 14.30 10.75 -2.94
CA LEU A 79 15.60 10.07 -2.83
C LEU A 79 16.69 10.70 -3.70
N TYR A 80 16.33 11.19 -4.89
CA TYR A 80 17.27 11.87 -5.78
C TYR A 80 17.69 13.23 -5.23
N ASN A 81 16.77 14.00 -4.64
CA ASN A 81 17.03 15.33 -4.09
C ASN A 81 17.80 15.29 -2.76
N ASP A 82 17.60 14.26 -1.92
CA ASP A 82 18.33 14.09 -0.66
C ASP A 82 19.81 13.71 -0.87
N GLY A 83 20.16 13.18 -2.05
CA GLY A 83 21.51 12.74 -2.41
C GLY A 83 22.37 13.78 -3.14
N SER A 84 21.79 14.92 -3.54
CA SER A 84 22.48 16.04 -4.22
C SER A 84 22.76 17.19 -3.27
#